data_AF-A0A429ZAW7-F1
#
_entry.id   AF-A0A429ZAW7-F1
#
_cell.length_a   1.000
_cell.length_b   1.000
_cell.length_c   1.000
_cell.angle_alpha   90.00
_cell.angle_beta   90.00
_cell.angle_gamma   90.00
#
_symmetry.space_group_name_H-M   'P 1'
#
loop_
_entity.id
_entity.type
_entity.pdbx_description
1 polymer ?
#
loop_
_entity_poly.entity_id
_entity_poly.type
_entity_poly.pdbx_seq_one_letter_code
_entity_poly.pdbx_strand_id
1 'polypeptide(L)'
;MDITRLIELSKKEPKSLAEMGLKLAEETGEVSEAILKYKKASGSQYKHGTLDDLKEECADTLLVALSLYFQLDDSSINELETLLMKKADKWEKHMQ
;
A
#
# COMPACT_ATOMS: atom_id res chain seq x y z
N MET A 1 0.13 -5.91 15.59
CA MET A 1 0.73 -4.98 14.62
C MET A 1 1.03 -3.70 15.37
N ASP A 2 2.30 -3.31 15.45
CA ASP A 2 2.70 -2.06 16.10
C ASP A 2 2.64 -0.94 15.06
N ILE A 3 1.47 -0.31 14.93
CA ILE A 3 1.24 0.77 13.95
C ILE A 3 2.07 2.00 14.27
N THR A 4 2.36 2.24 15.55
CA THR A 4 3.21 3.36 16.00
C THR A 4 4.61 3.24 15.40
N ARG A 5 5.22 2.05 15.46
CA ARG A 5 6.51 1.79 14.81
C ARG A 5 6.48 2.07 13.31
N LEU A 6 5.41 1.67 12.61
CA LEU A 6 5.29 1.90 11.16
C LEU A 6 5.22 3.40 10.86
N ILE A 7 4.44 4.15 11.64
CA ILE A 7 4.32 5.60 11.52
C ILE A 7 5.67 6.30 11.80
N GLU A 8 6.41 5.85 12.81
CA GLU A 8 7.74 6.37 13.10
C GLU A 8 8.75 6.13 11.98
N LEU A 9 8.64 5.01 11.25
CA LEU A 9 9.43 4.72 10.06
C LEU A 9 8.99 5.60 8.88
N SER A 10 7.67 5.70 8.65
CA SER A 10 7.07 6.55 7.63
C SER A 10 7.50 8.02 7.74
N LYS A 11 7.58 8.56 8.96
CA LYS A 11 8.06 9.93 9.22
C LYS A 11 9.55 10.12 8.95
N LYS A 12 10.34 9.04 8.83
CA LYS A 12 11.78 9.08 8.53
C LYS A 12 12.07 8.84 7.05
N GLU A 13 11.05 8.67 6.21
CA GLU A 13 11.21 8.45 4.78
C GLU A 13 11.88 9.66 4.12
N PRO A 14 13.09 9.50 3.55
CA PRO A 14 13.83 10.61 2.95
C PRO A 14 13.34 11.03 1.55
N LYS A 15 12.56 10.19 0.86
CA LYS A 15 12.02 10.51 -0.48
C LYS A 15 11.15 11.76 -0.42
N SER A 16 11.25 12.62 -1.43
CA SER A 16 10.33 13.74 -1.63
C SER A 16 8.91 13.25 -1.96
N LEU A 17 7.94 14.16 -1.86
CA LEU A 17 6.55 13.88 -2.22
C LEU A 17 6.39 13.32 -3.65
N ALA A 18 7.16 13.86 -4.60
CA ALA A 18 7.15 13.40 -5.99
C ALA A 18 7.75 11.98 -6.13
N GLU A 19 8.86 11.71 -5.44
CA GLU A 19 9.48 10.38 -5.40
C GLU A 19 8.56 9.36 -4.71
N MET A 20 7.82 9.75 -3.67
CA MET A 20 6.84 8.89 -3.02
C MET A 20 5.64 8.60 -3.93
N GLY A 21 5.19 9.58 -4.72
CA GLY A 21 4.17 9.36 -5.75
C GLY A 21 4.63 8.34 -6.81
N LEU A 22 5.89 8.42 -7.24
CA LEU A 22 6.47 7.44 -8.17
C LEU A 22 6.63 6.06 -7.53
N LYS A 23 7.11 5.99 -6.28
CA LYS A 23 7.24 4.72 -5.56
C LYS A 23 5.87 4.05 -5.35
N LEU A 24 4.81 4.82 -5.05
CA LEU A 24 3.46 4.26 -4.96
C LEU A 24 2.99 3.65 -6.29
N ALA A 25 3.34 4.27 -7.41
CA ALA A 25 3.03 3.73 -8.73
C ALA A 25 3.83 2.44 -9.04
N GLU A 26 5.09 2.38 -8.60
CA GLU A 26 5.95 1.19 -8.67
C GLU A 26 5.32 0.01 -7.90
N GLU A 27 5.00 0.19 -6.62
CA GLU A 27 4.39 -0.87 -5.77
C GLU A 27 3.06 -1.37 -6.35
N THR A 28 2.23 -0.46 -6.88
CA THR A 28 0.97 -0.83 -7.54
C THR A 28 1.23 -1.68 -8.80
N GLY A 29 2.31 -1.39 -9.52
CA GLY A 29 2.79 -2.18 -10.64
C GLY A 29 3.29 -3.56 -10.21
N GLU A 30 4.00 -3.65 -9.09
CA GLU A 30 4.51 -4.90 -8.52
C GLU A 30 3.37 -5.80 -8.05
N VAL A 31 2.34 -5.25 -7.37
CA VAL A 31 1.09 -5.97 -7.07
C VAL A 31 0.46 -6.52 -8.35
N SER A 32 0.37 -5.70 -9.40
CA SER A 32 -0.21 -6.12 -10.68
C SER A 32 0.60 -7.27 -11.30
N GLU A 33 1.93 -7.19 -11.29
CA GLU A 33 2.80 -8.25 -11.79
C GLU A 33 2.68 -9.54 -10.96
N ALA A 34 2.66 -9.43 -9.63
CA ALA A 34 2.50 -10.56 -8.73
C ALA A 34 1.17 -11.29 -8.94
N ILE A 35 0.07 -10.56 -9.19
CA ILE A 35 -1.22 -11.16 -9.59
C ILE A 35 -1.06 -11.96 -10.89
N LEU A 36 -0.41 -11.39 -11.91
CA LEU A 36 -0.23 -12.07 -13.20
C LEU A 36 0.62 -13.33 -13.07
N LYS A 37 1.70 -13.29 -12.27
CA LYS A 37 2.54 -14.45 -11.96
C LYS A 37 1.75 -15.52 -11.21
N TYR A 38 1.07 -15.15 -10.12
CA TYR A 38 0.29 -16.06 -9.28
C TYR A 38 -0.85 -16.75 -10.05
N LYS A 39 -1.53 -16.00 -10.93
CA LYS A 39 -2.62 -16.54 -11.78
C LYS A 39 -2.11 -17.25 -13.03
N LYS A 40 -0.79 -17.29 -13.27
CA LYS A 40 -0.18 -17.85 -14.49
C LYS A 40 -0.81 -17.27 -15.76
N ALA A 41 -1.01 -15.96 -15.78
CA ALA A 41 -1.61 -15.26 -16.90
C ALA A 41 -0.81 -15.50 -18.20
N SER A 42 -1.47 -15.34 -19.35
CA SER A 42 -0.81 -15.46 -20.66
C SER A 42 0.37 -14.49 -20.77
N GLY A 43 1.54 -14.98 -21.17
CA GLY A 43 2.78 -14.20 -21.22
C GLY A 43 3.51 -14.08 -19.88
N SER A 44 2.99 -14.71 -18.81
CA SER A 44 3.62 -14.75 -17.49
C SER A 44 3.84 -16.17 -16.97
N GLN A 45 3.50 -17.22 -17.73
CA GLN A 45 3.57 -18.62 -17.26
C GLN A 45 4.98 -19.10 -16.93
N TYR A 46 6.01 -18.48 -17.50
CA TYR A 46 7.42 -18.80 -17.23
C TYR A 46 7.94 -18.15 -15.94
N LYS A 47 7.25 -17.12 -15.44
CA LYS A 47 7.61 -16.45 -14.19
C LYS A 47 6.96 -17.21 -13.04
N HIS A 48 7.75 -17.56 -12.03
CA HIS A 48 7.24 -18.12 -10.79
C HIS A 48 6.74 -16.99 -9.90
N GLY A 49 5.54 -17.14 -9.34
CA GLY A 49 5.00 -16.25 -8.32
C GLY A 49 4.12 -17.03 -7.36
N THR A 50 4.31 -16.77 -6.08
CA THR A 50 3.55 -17.40 -5.00
C THR A 50 2.44 -16.48 -4.49
N LEU A 51 1.53 -17.03 -3.69
CA LEU A 51 0.54 -16.21 -2.98
C LEU A 51 1.23 -15.31 -1.94
N ASP A 52 2.38 -15.72 -1.41
CA ASP A 52 3.08 -14.96 -0.39
C ASP A 52 3.80 -13.76 -1.02
N ASP A 53 4.37 -13.91 -2.22
CA ASP A 53 4.91 -12.78 -3.01
C ASP A 53 3.81 -11.72 -3.22
N LEU A 54 2.60 -12.13 -3.62
CA LEU A 54 1.48 -11.19 -3.78
C LEU A 54 1.10 -10.49 -2.47
N LYS A 55 1.19 -11.16 -1.32
CA LYS A 55 0.91 -10.52 -0.02
C LYS A 55 2.00 -9.52 0.35
N GLU A 56 3.25 -9.81 0.00
CA GLU A 56 4.39 -8.91 0.20
C GLU A 56 4.19 -7.61 -0.56
N GLU A 57 3.88 -7.67 -1.86
CA GLU A 57 3.63 -6.45 -2.66
C GLU A 57 2.43 -5.65 -2.15
N CYS A 58 1.39 -6.35 -1.62
CA CYS A 58 0.27 -5.67 -0.96
C CYS A 58 0.72 -4.92 0.31
N ALA A 59 1.63 -5.52 1.09
CA ALA A 59 2.16 -4.90 2.30
C ALA A 59 3.05 -3.71 1.97
N ASP A 60 3.90 -3.80 0.95
CA ASP A 60 4.75 -2.71 0.51
C ASP A 60 3.93 -1.52 -0.02
N THR A 61 2.88 -1.79 -0.79
CA THR A 61 1.90 -0.77 -1.20
C THR A 61 1.29 -0.04 0.00
N LEU A 62 0.91 -0.76 1.06
CA LEU A 62 0.36 -0.16 2.28
C LEU A 62 1.40 0.71 3.02
N LEU A 63 2.65 0.24 3.12
CA LEU A 63 3.73 0.98 3.79
C LEU A 63 4.10 2.26 3.04
N VAL A 64 4.12 2.22 1.70
CA VAL A 64 4.39 3.38 0.87
C VAL A 64 3.25 4.39 0.95
N ALA A 65 1.99 3.93 0.91
CA ALA A 65 0.83 4.80 1.08
C ALA A 65 0.78 5.46 2.47
N LEU A 66 1.12 4.71 3.53
CA LEU A 66 1.23 5.23 4.89
C LEU A 66 2.33 6.28 5.01
N SER A 67 3.49 6.01 4.38
CA SER A 67 4.62 6.94 4.37
C SER A 67 4.31 8.22 3.63
N LEU A 68 3.62 8.11 2.48
CA LEU A 68 3.12 9.26 1.74
C LEU A 68 2.13 10.09 2.58
N TYR A 69 1.19 9.45 3.29
CA TYR A 69 0.25 10.16 4.15
C TYR A 69 0.97 10.96 5.24
N PHE A 70 1.90 10.34 5.98
CA PHE A 70 2.61 11.02 7.08
C PHE A 70 3.68 12.04 6.64
N GLN A 71 3.95 12.17 5.34
CA GLN A 71 4.72 13.28 4.79
C GLN A 71 3.88 14.55 4.57
N LEU A 72 2.55 14.43 4.53
CA LEU A 72 1.68 15.58 4.38
C LEU A 72 1.61 16.37 5.69
N ASP A 73 1.56 17.70 5.58
CA ASP A 73 1.47 18.60 6.73
C ASP A 73 0.28 18.25 7.63
N ASP A 74 0.48 18.42 8.95
CA ASP A 74 -0.53 18.19 10.00
C ASP A 74 -1.13 16.77 10.10
N SER A 75 -0.50 15.77 9.48
CA SER A 75 -0.96 14.38 9.54
C SER A 75 -0.87 13.77 10.94
N SER A 76 -1.96 13.15 11.39
CA SER A 76 -2.04 12.49 12.69
C SER A 76 -2.66 11.09 12.61
N ILE A 77 -2.34 10.24 13.59
CA ILE A 77 -2.93 8.89 13.67
C ILE A 77 -4.45 8.94 13.85
N ASN A 78 -4.95 9.86 14.69
CA ASN A 78 -6.38 10.00 14.95
C ASN A 78 -7.15 10.43 13.68
N GLU A 79 -6.55 11.31 12.88
CA GLU A 79 -7.14 11.72 11.60
C GLU A 79 -7.13 10.54 10.61
N LEU A 80 -6.01 9.82 10.49
CA LEU A 80 -5.91 8.65 9.63
C LEU A 80 -6.98 7.60 9.98
N GLU A 81 -7.12 7.26 11.25
CA GLU A 81 -8.14 6.33 11.74
C GLU A 81 -9.55 6.81 11.39
N THR A 82 -9.84 8.09 11.61
CA THR A 82 -11.13 8.68 11.26
C THR A 82 -11.43 8.59 9.77
N LEU A 83 -10.43 8.89 8.92
CA LEU A 83 -10.56 8.82 7.46
C LEU A 83 -10.78 7.38 6.98
N LEU A 84 -10.03 6.42 7.53
CA LEU A 84 -10.14 5.01 7.21
C LEU A 84 -11.52 4.45 7.61
N MET A 85 -11.97 4.72 8.83
CA MET A 85 -13.30 4.27 9.29
C MET A 85 -14.42 4.85 8.42
N LYS A 86 -14.37 6.15 8.12
CA LYS A 86 -15.34 6.79 7.22
C LYS A 86 -15.37 6.15 5.83
N LYS A 87 -14.23 5.67 5.32
CA LYS A 87 -14.14 4.99 4.01
C LYS A 87 -14.64 3.56 4.11
N ALA A 88 -14.30 2.84 5.17
CA ALA A 88 -14.78 1.49 5.46
C ALA A 88 -16.31 1.45 5.58
N ASP A 89 -16.92 2.37 6.35
CA ASP A 89 -18.38 2.50 6.50
C ASP A 89 -19.07 2.73 5.15
N LYS A 90 -18.42 3.46 4.23
CA LYS A 90 -18.95 3.65 2.87
C LYS A 90 -18.84 2.39 2.04
N TRP A 91 -17.73 1.65 2.15
CA TRP A 91 -17.56 0.39 1.43
C TRP A 91 -18.58 -0.65 1.90
N GLU A 92 -18.78 -0.79 3.21
CA GLU A 92 -19.75 -1.73 3.77
C GLU A 92 -21.17 -1.48 3.24
N LYS A 93 -21.59 -0.21 3.15
CA LYS A 93 -22.89 0.17 2.57
C LYS A 93 -23.06 -0.17 1.09
N HIS A 94 -21.96 -0.30 0.34
CA HIS A 94 -21.98 -0.63 -1.09
C HIS A 94 -21.70 -2.11 -1.38
N MET A 95 -21.32 -2.88 -0.35
CA MET A 95 -21.06 -4.33 -0.44
C MET A 95 -22.28 -5.18 -0.02
N GLN A 96 -23.32 -4.56 0.55
CA GLN A 96 -24.64 -5.15 0.78
C GLN A 96 -25.56 -4.94 -0.43
#